data_AF-A0A522CJS8-F1
#
_entry.id   AF-A0A522CJS8-F1
#
_cell.length_a   1.000
_cell.length_b   1.000
_cell.length_c   1.000
_cell.angle_alpha   90.00
_cell.angle_beta   90.00
_cell.angle_gamma   90.00
#
_symmetry.space_group_name_H-M   'P 1'
#
loop_
_entity.id
_entity.type
_entity.pdbx_description
1 polymer ?
#
loop_
_entity_poly.entity_id
_entity_poly.type
_entity_poly.pdbx_seq_one_letter_code
_entity_poly.pdbx_strand_id
1 'polypeptide(L)'
;MSEPTERHGLGSSGLWAVAAAVAMLGWTAWDNRVEDTAPGRAPYDRIAGARDDLETQALARLMTDAYAVLRSPDFRENLLALEARYPAVYARNGEQGATIPRIAGIVALEPAGSRFAPADVTLVNGESGGLGAAGEGVASGRYSNILIERMVMAAWGRPDAVARSCAINVAAHEYAHTIVLTPMGFGNAFTDTRSDEVAIPNRRSHGTPVASYLIGSVAQCTWLAQQGRIERSDVGACVQVFGTAAFNWDRCGQFAGGEPVAMRPGLAPPARPL
;
A
#
# COMPACT_ATOMS: atom_id res chain seq x y z
N MET A 1 16.55 -71.85 6.20
CA MET A 1 17.08 -70.48 6.17
C MET A 1 16.03 -69.64 5.48
N SER A 2 15.26 -68.87 6.24
CA SER A 2 14.19 -68.02 5.69
C SER A 2 14.65 -66.58 5.85
N GLU A 3 14.77 -65.86 4.73
CA GLU A 3 15.04 -64.41 4.73
C GLU A 3 13.93 -63.67 5.49
N PRO A 4 14.27 -62.63 6.27
CA PRO A 4 13.26 -61.73 6.80
C PRO A 4 12.82 -60.77 5.69
N THR A 5 11.51 -60.62 5.55
CA THR A 5 10.87 -59.63 4.68
C THR A 5 11.25 -58.23 5.18
N GLU A 6 11.99 -57.47 4.37
CA GLU A 6 12.20 -56.04 4.59
C GLU A 6 10.84 -55.33 4.60
N ARG A 7 10.44 -54.89 5.81
CA ARG A 7 9.32 -53.96 5.94
C ARG A 7 9.78 -52.59 5.43
N HIS A 8 9.25 -52.18 4.29
CA HIS A 8 9.31 -50.80 3.81
C HIS A 8 8.68 -49.84 4.83
N GLY A 9 9.50 -49.28 5.72
CA GLY A 9 9.13 -48.29 6.72
C GLY A 9 9.24 -46.84 6.24
N LEU A 10 9.01 -46.56 4.95
CA LEU A 10 9.17 -45.23 4.35
C LEU A 10 7.85 -44.49 4.07
N GLY A 11 6.68 -45.12 4.30
CA GLY A 11 5.38 -44.53 3.92
C GLY A 11 4.71 -43.66 4.98
N SER A 12 4.84 -43.97 6.27
CA SER A 12 4.08 -43.29 7.34
C SER A 12 4.84 -42.12 7.97
N SER A 13 6.15 -42.25 8.17
CA SER A 13 6.98 -41.20 8.81
C SER A 13 7.09 -39.94 7.96
N GLY A 14 7.18 -40.08 6.63
CA GLY A 14 7.21 -38.94 5.70
C GLY A 14 5.90 -38.17 5.67
N LEU A 15 4.75 -38.86 5.68
CA LEU A 15 3.43 -38.22 5.70
C LEU A 15 3.17 -37.47 7.02
N TRP A 16 3.57 -38.05 8.16
CA TRP A 16 3.48 -37.38 9.45
C TRP A 16 4.42 -36.17 9.56
N ALA A 17 5.64 -36.27 9.02
CA ALA A 17 6.57 -35.15 8.96
C ALA A 17 6.03 -34.00 8.09
N VAL A 18 5.43 -34.32 6.93
CA VAL A 18 4.76 -33.33 6.07
C VAL A 18 3.55 -32.71 6.76
N ALA A 19 2.71 -33.51 7.41
CA ALA A 19 1.55 -33.01 8.15
C ALA A 19 1.96 -32.11 9.32
N ALA A 20 2.99 -32.49 10.08
CA ALA A 20 3.54 -31.68 11.16
C ALA A 20 4.14 -30.37 10.63
N ALA A 21 4.87 -30.42 9.51
CA ALA A 21 5.38 -29.22 8.85
C ALA A 21 4.22 -28.29 8.42
N VAL A 22 3.19 -28.80 7.75
CA VAL A 22 2.00 -28.02 7.37
C VAL A 22 1.30 -27.43 8.59
N ALA A 23 1.16 -28.18 9.67
CA ALA A 23 0.56 -27.69 10.91
C ALA A 23 1.39 -26.57 11.57
N MET A 24 2.72 -26.72 11.66
CA MET A 24 3.62 -25.69 12.21
C MET A 24 3.62 -24.42 11.34
N LEU A 25 3.57 -24.58 10.02
CA LEU A 25 3.48 -23.47 9.07
C LEU A 25 2.14 -22.74 9.20
N GLY A 26 1.03 -23.49 9.34
CA GLY A 26 -0.29 -22.93 9.62
C GLY A 26 -0.38 -22.20 10.96
N TRP A 27 0.28 -22.73 11.99
CA TRP A 27 0.37 -22.09 13.31
C TRP A 27 1.14 -20.77 13.25
N THR A 28 2.35 -20.79 12.66
CA THR A 28 3.19 -19.59 12.50
C THR A 28 2.49 -18.51 11.68
N ALA A 29 1.81 -18.92 10.61
CA ALA A 29 0.98 -18.06 9.78
C ALA A 29 -0.13 -17.36 10.57
N TRP A 30 -0.81 -18.11 11.45
CA TRP A 30 -1.86 -17.59 12.30
C TRP A 30 -1.33 -16.62 13.36
N ASP A 31 -0.25 -17.00 14.06
CA ASP A 31 0.37 -16.16 15.09
C ASP A 31 0.85 -14.82 14.51
N ASN A 32 1.52 -14.84 13.35
CA ASN A 32 1.92 -13.61 12.65
C ASN A 32 0.71 -12.72 12.35
N ARG A 33 -0.39 -13.29 11.83
CA ARG A 33 -1.61 -12.52 11.54
C ARG A 33 -2.19 -11.92 12.82
N VAL A 34 -2.32 -12.71 13.88
CA VAL A 34 -2.87 -12.24 15.17
C VAL A 34 -2.02 -11.12 15.73
N GLU A 35 -0.70 -11.26 15.71
CA GLU A 35 0.24 -10.26 16.21
C GLU A 35 0.20 -8.96 15.36
N ASP A 36 0.14 -9.09 14.04
CA ASP A 36 0.17 -7.95 13.11
C ASP A 36 -1.19 -7.22 13.01
N THR A 37 -2.28 -7.89 13.39
CA THR A 37 -3.64 -7.33 13.44
C THR A 37 -4.15 -7.09 14.86
N ALA A 38 -3.25 -7.16 15.85
CA ALA A 38 -3.59 -6.95 17.26
C ALA A 38 -4.17 -5.54 17.49
N PRO A 39 -5.26 -5.40 18.28
CA PRO A 39 -5.80 -4.09 18.63
C PRO A 39 -4.74 -3.19 19.28
N GLY A 40 -4.63 -1.95 18.80
CA GLY A 40 -3.70 -0.96 19.36
C GLY A 40 -2.25 -1.11 18.91
N ARG A 41 -1.91 -2.09 18.06
CA ARG A 41 -0.61 -2.12 17.40
C ARG A 41 -0.45 -0.87 16.52
N ALA A 42 0.70 -0.21 16.66
CA ALA A 42 1.05 0.88 15.75
C ALA A 42 1.18 0.34 14.32
N PRO A 43 0.85 1.13 13.29
CA PRO A 43 0.92 0.65 11.91
C PRO A 43 2.36 0.55 11.38
N TYR A 44 3.36 0.64 12.26
CA TYR A 44 4.79 0.50 12.01
C TYR A 44 5.46 -0.15 13.22
N ASP A 45 6.61 -0.78 13.02
CA ASP A 45 7.41 -1.40 14.11
C ASP A 45 8.39 -0.40 14.72
N ARG A 46 9.02 0.42 13.87
CA ARG A 46 10.02 1.41 14.29
C ARG A 46 10.00 2.62 13.37
N ILE A 47 10.35 3.78 13.92
CA ILE A 47 10.69 4.98 13.16
C ILE A 47 12.18 5.23 13.27
N ALA A 48 12.85 5.48 12.14
CA ALA A 48 14.27 5.81 12.05
C ALA A 48 14.50 7.04 11.16
N GLY A 49 15.68 7.65 11.27
CA GLY A 49 16.11 8.77 10.40
C GLY A 49 15.55 10.15 10.76
N ALA A 50 14.65 10.26 11.74
CA ALA A 50 14.21 11.54 12.30
C ALA A 50 15.36 12.26 13.02
N ARG A 51 15.38 13.60 12.95
CA ARG A 51 16.39 14.47 13.59
C ARG A 51 16.13 14.66 15.08
N ASP A 52 14.86 14.63 15.47
CA ASP A 52 14.39 14.89 16.82
C ASP A 52 13.04 14.20 17.10
N ASP A 53 12.57 14.33 18.34
CA ASP A 53 11.31 13.74 18.79
C ASP A 53 10.09 14.38 18.12
N LEU A 54 10.15 15.66 17.75
CA LEU A 54 9.03 16.34 17.10
C LEU A 54 8.81 15.78 15.69
N GLU A 55 9.89 15.55 14.96
CA GLU A 55 9.85 14.94 13.64
C GLU A 55 9.42 13.46 13.71
N THR A 56 9.91 12.73 14.72
CA THR A 56 9.47 11.35 15.00
C THR A 56 7.95 11.30 15.24
N GLN A 57 7.42 12.20 16.08
CA GLN A 57 5.99 12.28 16.36
C GLN A 57 5.18 12.73 15.14
N ALA A 58 5.72 13.64 14.32
CA ALA A 58 5.05 14.08 13.10
C ALA A 58 4.94 12.93 12.08
N LEU A 59 6.01 12.16 11.90
CA LEU A 59 6.02 10.98 11.03
C LEU A 59 5.09 9.89 11.57
N ALA A 60 5.13 9.63 12.87
CA ALA A 60 4.19 8.73 13.54
C ALA A 60 2.73 9.11 13.27
N ARG A 61 2.38 10.41 13.37
CA ARG A 61 1.03 10.91 13.07
C ARG A 61 0.65 10.72 11.61
N LEU A 62 1.55 11.05 10.67
CA LEU A 62 1.30 10.83 9.24
C LEU A 62 1.00 9.35 8.95
N MET A 63 1.84 8.46 9.46
CA MET A 63 1.71 7.02 9.25
C MET A 63 0.44 6.46 9.90
N THR A 64 0.05 6.96 11.07
CA THR A 64 -1.22 6.59 11.72
C THR A 64 -2.43 7.09 10.94
N ASP A 65 -2.43 8.35 10.50
CA ASP A 65 -3.55 8.93 9.76
C ASP A 65 -3.74 8.24 8.41
N ALA A 66 -2.66 7.98 7.67
CA ALA A 66 -2.72 7.26 6.39
C ALA A 66 -3.25 5.82 6.57
N TYR A 67 -2.78 5.10 7.59
CA TYR A 67 -3.29 3.77 7.91
C TYR A 67 -4.78 3.82 8.30
N ALA A 68 -5.18 4.77 9.15
CA ALA A 68 -6.57 4.93 9.55
C ALA A 68 -7.50 5.19 8.36
N VAL A 69 -7.06 6.00 7.37
CA VAL A 69 -7.78 6.20 6.12
C VAL A 69 -7.94 4.87 5.37
N LEU A 70 -6.84 4.13 5.13
CA LEU A 70 -6.90 2.84 4.41
C LEU A 70 -7.80 1.81 5.08
N ARG A 71 -7.89 1.86 6.41
CA ARG A 71 -8.75 0.96 7.20
C ARG A 71 -10.17 1.46 7.41
N SER A 72 -10.50 2.66 6.94
CA SER A 72 -11.83 3.25 7.11
C SER A 72 -12.87 2.64 6.17
N PRO A 73 -14.15 2.55 6.59
CA PRO A 73 -15.26 2.20 5.69
C PRO A 73 -15.36 3.17 4.51
N ASP A 74 -15.18 4.47 4.75
CA ASP A 74 -15.21 5.52 3.73
C ASP A 74 -14.23 5.22 2.57
N PHE A 75 -12.99 4.80 2.87
CA PHE A 75 -12.02 4.46 1.83
C PHE A 75 -12.51 3.29 0.97
N ARG A 76 -13.04 2.24 1.60
CA ARG A 76 -13.56 1.06 0.89
C ARG A 76 -14.72 1.44 -0.01
N GLU A 77 -15.69 2.20 0.50
CA GLU A 77 -16.85 2.67 -0.26
C GLU A 77 -16.43 3.53 -1.45
N ASN A 78 -15.52 4.48 -1.23
CA ASN A 78 -14.98 5.35 -2.27
C ASN A 78 -14.21 4.57 -3.34
N LEU A 79 -13.43 3.56 -2.95
CA LEU A 79 -12.73 2.71 -3.90
C LEU A 79 -13.73 1.90 -4.73
N LEU A 80 -14.72 1.26 -4.11
CA LEU A 80 -15.76 0.49 -4.79
C LEU A 80 -16.56 1.32 -5.78
N ALA A 81 -16.85 2.59 -5.45
CA ALA A 81 -17.56 3.51 -6.33
C ALA A 81 -16.83 3.79 -7.66
N LEU A 82 -15.53 3.47 -7.76
CA LEU A 82 -14.75 3.64 -8.99
C LEU A 82 -14.81 2.45 -9.94
N GLU A 83 -15.51 1.36 -9.60
CA GLU A 83 -15.58 0.13 -10.40
C GLU A 83 -15.99 0.37 -11.86
N ALA A 84 -17.04 1.14 -12.09
CA ALA A 84 -17.51 1.47 -13.43
C ALA A 84 -16.47 2.26 -14.25
N ARG A 85 -15.60 3.01 -13.59
CA ARG A 85 -14.58 3.85 -14.23
C ARG A 85 -13.29 3.08 -14.52
N TYR A 86 -12.92 2.17 -13.63
CA TYR A 86 -11.68 1.40 -13.72
C TYR A 86 -12.01 -0.10 -13.72
N PRO A 87 -12.48 -0.64 -14.85
CA PRO A 87 -12.91 -2.03 -14.93
C PRO A 87 -11.74 -3.03 -14.77
N ALA A 88 -10.50 -2.58 -14.95
CA ALA A 88 -9.30 -3.37 -14.77
C ALA A 88 -8.18 -2.52 -14.17
N VAL A 89 -7.46 -3.08 -13.20
CA VAL A 89 -6.35 -2.45 -12.48
C VAL A 89 -5.16 -3.41 -12.49
N TYR A 90 -3.96 -2.88 -12.74
CA TYR A 90 -2.73 -3.63 -12.56
C TYR A 90 -2.43 -3.73 -11.06
N ALA A 91 -2.48 -4.94 -10.49
CA ALA A 91 -2.07 -5.18 -9.10
C ALA A 91 -0.64 -5.69 -9.03
N ARG A 92 -0.32 -6.74 -9.81
CA ARG A 92 1.01 -7.35 -9.90
C ARG A 92 1.14 -8.19 -11.17
N ASN A 93 2.33 -8.71 -11.47
CA ASN A 93 2.57 -9.50 -12.68
C ASN A 93 1.59 -10.67 -12.90
N GLY A 94 1.22 -11.37 -11.83
CA GLY A 94 0.23 -12.46 -11.89
C GLY A 94 -1.24 -12.00 -11.92
N GLU A 95 -1.51 -10.70 -11.74
CA GLU A 95 -2.85 -10.14 -11.59
C GLU A 95 -2.92 -8.73 -12.21
N GLN A 96 -2.78 -8.66 -13.55
CA GLN A 96 -2.69 -7.39 -14.29
C GLN A 96 -4.04 -6.75 -14.67
N GLY A 97 -5.14 -7.44 -14.39
CA GLY A 97 -6.51 -7.00 -14.68
C GLY A 97 -7.43 -7.27 -13.50
N ALA A 98 -6.98 -6.93 -12.29
CA ALA A 98 -7.78 -7.04 -11.09
C ALA A 98 -8.99 -6.11 -11.17
N THR A 99 -10.13 -6.54 -10.64
CA THR A 99 -11.32 -5.68 -10.50
C THR A 99 -11.19 -4.80 -9.26
N ILE A 100 -11.93 -3.70 -9.22
CA ILE A 100 -11.97 -2.81 -8.04
C ILE A 100 -12.42 -3.55 -6.76
N PRO A 101 -13.47 -4.39 -6.77
CA PRO A 101 -13.81 -5.22 -5.60
C PRO A 101 -12.67 -6.10 -5.12
N ARG A 102 -11.86 -6.64 -6.04
CA ARG A 102 -10.68 -7.44 -5.69
C ARG A 102 -9.61 -6.60 -5.00
N ILE A 103 -9.31 -5.41 -5.50
CA ILE A 103 -8.37 -4.48 -4.85
C ILE A 103 -8.89 -4.09 -3.46
N ALA A 104 -10.17 -3.72 -3.35
CA ALA A 104 -10.80 -3.34 -2.09
C ALA A 104 -10.75 -4.48 -1.06
N GLY A 105 -11.04 -5.72 -1.46
CA GLY A 105 -10.96 -6.88 -0.59
C GLY A 105 -9.54 -7.17 -0.09
N ILE A 106 -8.53 -7.01 -0.96
CA ILE A 106 -7.11 -7.11 -0.57
C ILE A 106 -6.75 -6.04 0.45
N VAL A 107 -7.07 -4.77 0.20
CA VAL A 107 -6.77 -3.67 1.15
C VAL A 107 -7.51 -3.89 2.47
N ALA A 108 -8.73 -4.43 2.42
CA ALA A 108 -9.52 -4.80 3.59
C ALA A 108 -8.97 -6.01 4.37
N LEU A 109 -7.98 -6.74 3.82
CA LEU A 109 -7.40 -7.98 4.35
C LEU A 109 -8.38 -9.17 4.40
N GLU A 110 -9.31 -9.22 3.45
CA GLU A 110 -10.27 -10.32 3.32
C GLU A 110 -9.65 -11.65 2.89
N PRO A 111 -8.66 -11.70 1.97
CA PRO A 111 -8.01 -12.95 1.64
C PRO A 111 -7.41 -13.61 2.88
N ALA A 112 -7.64 -14.91 3.04
CA ALA A 112 -7.13 -15.66 4.17
C ALA A 112 -5.60 -15.54 4.27
N GLY A 113 -5.09 -15.20 5.46
CA GLY A 113 -3.65 -15.01 5.68
C GLY A 113 -3.08 -13.68 5.18
N SER A 114 -3.88 -12.82 4.54
CA SER A 114 -3.42 -11.46 4.21
C SER A 114 -3.24 -10.60 5.46
N ARG A 115 -2.26 -9.70 5.39
CA ARG A 115 -1.87 -8.76 6.46
C ARG A 115 -1.10 -7.59 5.88
N PHE A 116 -1.02 -6.49 6.62
CA PHE A 116 0.07 -5.52 6.43
C PHE A 116 1.31 -6.14 7.07
N ALA A 117 2.40 -6.24 6.32
CA ALA A 117 3.68 -6.65 6.87
C ALA A 117 4.18 -5.56 7.83
N PRO A 118 4.66 -5.93 9.04
CA PRO A 118 5.24 -4.97 9.96
C PRO A 118 6.37 -4.21 9.28
N ALA A 119 6.35 -2.88 9.41
CA ALA A 119 7.20 -2.00 8.62
C ALA A 119 8.10 -1.12 9.49
N ASP A 120 9.39 -1.11 9.18
CA ASP A 120 10.31 -0.09 9.65
C ASP A 120 10.16 1.17 8.78
N VAL A 121 9.73 2.27 9.37
CA VAL A 121 9.55 3.55 8.66
C VAL A 121 10.81 4.39 8.81
N THR A 122 11.47 4.69 7.70
CA THR A 122 12.70 5.50 7.69
C THR A 122 12.46 6.82 6.99
N LEU A 123 12.76 7.91 7.69
CA LEU A 123 12.80 9.24 7.10
C LEU A 123 14.13 9.45 6.36
N VAL A 124 14.07 9.73 5.06
CA VAL A 124 15.24 9.91 4.21
C VAL A 124 15.33 11.33 3.65
N ASN A 125 16.54 11.75 3.30
CA ASN A 125 16.74 12.98 2.55
C ASN A 125 16.48 12.70 1.07
N GLY A 126 15.54 13.42 0.47
CA GLY A 126 15.19 13.34 -0.94
C GLY A 126 14.43 14.60 -1.35
N GLU A 127 14.56 14.97 -2.62
CA GLU A 127 13.97 16.19 -3.21
C GLU A 127 13.13 15.88 -4.47
N SER A 128 13.00 14.61 -4.84
CA SER A 128 12.35 14.22 -6.10
C SER A 128 10.82 14.21 -5.99
N GLY A 129 10.28 14.10 -4.78
CA GLY A 129 8.86 13.81 -4.54
C GLY A 129 8.47 12.43 -5.06
N GLY A 130 9.47 11.66 -5.49
CA GLY A 130 9.39 10.36 -6.11
C GLY A 130 9.78 9.30 -5.11
N LEU A 131 8.76 8.54 -4.73
CA LEU A 131 8.83 7.17 -4.23
C LEU A 131 9.59 7.04 -2.89
N GLY A 132 8.80 6.91 -1.83
CA GLY A 132 9.20 5.97 -0.82
C GLY A 132 9.39 4.61 -1.49
N ALA A 133 10.41 3.85 -1.10
CA ALA A 133 10.52 2.47 -1.52
C ALA A 133 10.04 1.60 -0.36
N ALA A 134 8.78 1.21 -0.37
CA ALA A 134 8.32 0.12 0.46
C ALA A 134 8.37 -1.20 -0.30
N GLY A 135 9.31 -2.08 0.06
CA GLY A 135 9.24 -3.49 -0.33
C GLY A 135 9.56 -3.82 -1.80
N GLU A 136 10.26 -2.97 -2.57
CA GLU A 136 10.70 -3.30 -3.95
C GLU A 136 11.75 -4.42 -4.04
N GLY A 137 12.30 -4.84 -2.89
CA GLY A 137 13.25 -5.94 -2.78
C GLY A 137 12.56 -7.29 -2.75
N VAL A 138 13.18 -8.29 -3.38
CA VAL A 138 12.88 -9.73 -3.19
C VAL A 138 13.31 -10.13 -1.77
N ALA A 139 12.73 -9.51 -0.75
CA ALA A 139 13.09 -9.74 0.63
C ALA A 139 12.41 -11.03 1.08
N SER A 140 13.14 -12.14 1.10
CA SER A 140 12.74 -13.29 1.90
C SER A 140 12.71 -12.86 3.37
N GLY A 141 11.51 -12.65 3.94
CA GLY A 141 11.33 -12.13 5.29
C GLY A 141 9.86 -11.93 5.70
N ARG A 142 9.62 -11.55 6.95
CA ARG A 142 8.28 -11.19 7.51
C ARG A 142 7.97 -9.68 7.41
N TYR A 143 9.02 -8.86 7.37
CA TYR A 143 9.01 -7.41 7.57
C TYR A 143 9.14 -6.63 6.26
N SER A 144 8.62 -5.41 6.25
CA SER A 144 8.81 -4.42 5.19
C SER A 144 9.66 -3.25 5.70
N ASN A 145 10.15 -2.44 4.77
CA ASN A 145 10.55 -1.07 5.06
C ASN A 145 9.52 -0.13 4.41
N ILE A 146 9.37 1.07 4.95
CA ILE A 146 8.70 2.20 4.29
C ILE A 146 9.69 3.36 4.33
N LEU A 147 10.02 3.93 3.18
CA LEU A 147 10.83 5.15 3.13
C LEU A 147 9.90 6.34 2.96
N ILE A 148 10.09 7.40 3.73
CA ILE A 148 9.36 8.66 3.55
C ILE A 148 10.41 9.75 3.34
N GLU A 149 10.28 10.55 2.29
CA GLU A 149 11.17 11.68 2.07
C GLU A 149 10.80 12.87 2.95
N ARG A 150 11.78 13.68 3.38
CA ARG A 150 11.52 14.89 4.19
C ARG A 150 10.59 15.91 3.52
N MET A 151 10.53 15.97 2.19
CA MET A 151 9.58 16.86 1.53
C MET A 151 8.12 16.45 1.76
N VAL A 152 7.86 15.16 1.98
CA VAL A 152 6.56 14.64 2.42
C VAL A 152 6.21 15.18 3.80
N MET A 153 7.18 15.16 4.72
CA MET A 153 7.01 15.74 6.06
C MET A 153 6.83 17.26 6.01
N ALA A 154 7.52 17.95 5.10
CA ALA A 154 7.34 19.38 4.89
C ALA A 154 5.92 19.71 4.41
N ALA A 155 5.31 18.87 3.55
CA ALA A 155 3.92 19.03 3.13
C ALA A 155 2.93 18.70 4.25
N TRP A 156 3.18 17.64 5.03
CA TRP A 156 2.37 17.27 6.19
C TRP A 156 2.33 18.34 7.28
N GLY A 157 3.44 19.07 7.45
CA GLY A 157 3.53 20.19 8.40
C GLY A 157 2.82 21.47 7.94
N ARG A 158 2.30 21.55 6.70
CA ARG A 158 1.61 22.74 6.21
C ARG A 158 0.18 22.82 6.76
N PRO A 159 -0.37 24.03 6.97
CA PRO A 159 -1.76 24.20 7.37
C PRO A 159 -2.75 23.85 6.24
N ASP A 160 -2.31 23.88 4.99
CA ASP A 160 -3.15 23.60 3.83
C ASP A 160 -3.52 22.10 3.73
N ALA A 161 -4.83 21.82 3.65
CA ALA A 161 -5.33 20.45 3.60
C ALA A 161 -4.92 19.70 2.33
N VAL A 162 -4.75 20.38 1.19
CA VAL A 162 -4.32 19.69 -0.05
C VAL A 162 -2.84 19.30 0.04
N ALA A 163 -2.00 20.16 0.61
CA ALA A 163 -0.61 19.81 0.89
C ALA A 163 -0.51 18.60 1.83
N ARG A 164 -1.29 18.58 2.91
CA ARG A 164 -1.34 17.45 3.85
C ARG A 164 -1.87 16.17 3.20
N SER A 165 -2.89 16.28 2.35
CA SER A 165 -3.46 15.11 1.67
C SER A 165 -2.49 14.47 0.67
N CYS A 166 -1.58 15.25 0.09
CA CYS A 166 -0.48 14.72 -0.71
C CYS A 166 0.50 13.86 0.10
N ALA A 167 0.75 14.22 1.37
CA ALA A 167 1.52 13.36 2.24
C ALA A 167 0.77 12.06 2.58
N ILE A 168 -0.56 12.14 2.77
CA ILE A 168 -1.43 10.95 2.92
C ILE A 168 -1.37 10.07 1.67
N ASN A 169 -1.34 10.65 0.46
CA ASN A 169 -1.22 9.89 -0.80
C ASN A 169 0.04 9.00 -0.76
N VAL A 170 1.21 9.61 -0.53
CA VAL A 170 2.49 8.90 -0.49
C VAL A 170 2.47 7.83 0.60
N ALA A 171 2.13 8.18 1.84
CA ALA A 171 2.13 7.21 2.93
C ALA A 171 1.17 6.03 2.68
N ALA A 172 -0.02 6.29 2.14
CA ALA A 172 -0.99 5.24 1.81
C ALA A 172 -0.54 4.37 0.63
N HIS A 173 0.13 4.95 -0.36
CA HIS A 173 0.77 4.24 -1.46
C HIS A 173 1.86 3.29 -0.93
N GLU A 174 2.76 3.77 -0.07
CA GLU A 174 3.80 2.92 0.54
C GLU A 174 3.20 1.78 1.38
N TYR A 175 2.15 2.08 2.16
CA TYR A 175 1.43 1.04 2.90
C TYR A 175 0.86 -0.05 2.00
N ALA A 176 0.37 0.31 0.81
CA ALA A 176 -0.17 -0.66 -0.13
C ALA A 176 0.86 -1.73 -0.50
N HIS A 177 2.13 -1.36 -0.64
CA HIS A 177 3.22 -2.30 -0.93
C HIS A 177 3.55 -3.24 0.23
N THR A 178 3.22 -2.86 1.47
CA THR A 178 3.40 -3.73 2.63
C THR A 178 2.34 -4.83 2.75
N ILE A 179 1.24 -4.75 1.99
CA ILE A 179 0.20 -5.78 2.04
C ILE A 179 0.75 -7.05 1.41
N VAL A 180 0.75 -8.14 2.17
CA VAL A 180 1.13 -9.47 1.69
C VAL A 180 -0.10 -10.37 1.61
N LEU A 181 -0.15 -11.22 0.59
CA LEU A 181 -1.23 -12.20 0.41
C LEU A 181 -0.91 -13.58 0.96
N THR A 182 0.32 -13.77 1.44
CA THR A 182 0.74 -15.03 2.05
C THR A 182 1.07 -14.81 3.51
N PRO A 183 0.76 -15.77 4.38
CA PRO A 183 1.00 -15.59 5.80
C PRO A 183 2.47 -15.85 6.21
N MET A 184 3.29 -16.43 5.33
CA MET A 184 4.66 -16.88 5.66
C MET A 184 5.78 -16.25 4.83
N GLY A 185 5.45 -15.58 3.74
CA GLY A 185 6.43 -14.94 2.87
C GLY A 185 6.04 -13.51 2.51
N PHE A 186 7.04 -12.65 2.39
CA PHE A 186 6.86 -11.33 1.81
C PHE A 186 6.70 -11.46 0.30
N GLY A 187 5.46 -11.27 -0.15
CA GLY A 187 5.09 -11.20 -1.56
C GLY A 187 4.02 -10.13 -1.71
N ASN A 188 4.41 -8.99 -2.26
CA ASN A 188 3.58 -7.79 -2.29
C ASN A 188 2.29 -8.08 -3.06
N ALA A 189 1.17 -7.70 -2.47
CA ALA A 189 -0.12 -7.76 -3.13
C ALA A 189 -0.18 -6.78 -4.30
N PHE A 190 0.51 -5.65 -4.15
CA PHE A 190 0.59 -4.57 -5.12
C PHE A 190 2.05 -4.26 -5.46
N THR A 191 2.37 -4.26 -6.74
CA THR A 191 3.66 -3.85 -7.29
C THR A 191 3.45 -2.73 -8.29
N ASP A 192 4.50 -1.95 -8.52
CA ASP A 192 4.60 -0.92 -9.54
C ASP A 192 6.00 -0.99 -10.17
N THR A 193 6.55 0.14 -10.63
CA THR A 193 7.90 0.21 -11.20
C THR A 193 8.96 0.21 -10.14
N ARG A 194 10.07 -0.48 -10.39
CA ARG A 194 11.27 -0.28 -9.59
C ARG A 194 11.93 1.07 -9.87
N SER A 195 12.73 1.55 -8.93
CA SER A 195 13.52 2.79 -9.08
C SER A 195 14.38 2.90 -10.36
N ASP A 196 14.75 1.79 -11.00
CA ASP A 196 15.52 1.73 -12.26
C ASP A 196 14.65 1.47 -13.51
N GLU A 197 13.34 1.27 -13.34
CA GLU A 197 12.40 0.95 -14.40
C GLU A 197 11.61 2.19 -14.83
N VAL A 198 11.65 2.51 -16.12
CA VAL A 198 10.87 3.62 -16.70
C VAL A 198 9.42 3.20 -16.96
N ALA A 199 9.14 1.90 -16.92
CA ALA A 199 7.81 1.32 -17.17
C ALA A 199 7.66 -0.07 -16.53
N ILE A 200 6.43 -0.49 -16.25
CA ILE A 200 6.12 -1.81 -15.70
C ILE A 200 6.38 -2.90 -16.76
N PRO A 201 7.34 -3.82 -16.55
CA PRO A 201 7.64 -4.85 -17.53
C PRO A 201 6.46 -5.78 -17.81
N ASN A 202 6.25 -6.14 -19.08
CA ASN A 202 5.22 -7.10 -19.52
C ASN A 202 3.77 -6.69 -19.16
N ARG A 203 3.52 -5.39 -19.00
CA ARG A 203 2.17 -4.84 -18.77
C ARG A 203 1.29 -5.08 -19.99
N ARG A 204 0.22 -5.87 -19.85
CA ARG A 204 -0.69 -6.28 -20.94
C ARG A 204 -1.65 -5.18 -21.38
N SER A 205 -2.05 -4.31 -20.45
CA SER A 205 -3.03 -3.24 -20.70
C SER A 205 -2.42 -1.90 -20.32
N HIS A 206 -1.78 -1.27 -21.29
CA HIS A 206 -1.29 0.10 -21.15
C HIS A 206 -2.48 1.04 -20.88
N GLY A 207 -2.37 1.90 -19.87
CA GLY A 207 -3.41 2.87 -19.52
C GLY A 207 -4.43 2.43 -18.46
N THR A 208 -4.37 1.18 -17.95
CA THR A 208 -5.09 0.86 -16.71
C THR A 208 -4.48 1.62 -15.52
N PRO A 209 -5.19 1.82 -14.41
CA PRO A 209 -4.54 2.26 -13.17
C PRO A 209 -3.56 1.21 -12.66
N VAL A 210 -2.54 1.65 -11.94
CA VAL A 210 -1.73 0.79 -11.08
C VAL A 210 -2.32 0.85 -9.68
N ALA A 211 -2.46 -0.29 -9.02
CA ALA A 211 -3.20 -0.41 -7.76
C ALA A 211 -2.64 0.50 -6.67
N SER A 212 -1.32 0.55 -6.48
CA SER A 212 -0.68 1.39 -5.44
C SER A 212 -0.97 2.88 -5.64
N TYR A 213 -0.85 3.42 -6.86
CA TYR A 213 -1.20 4.82 -7.15
C TYR A 213 -2.69 5.11 -7.06
N LEU A 214 -3.54 4.16 -7.48
CA LEU A 214 -4.98 4.28 -7.30
C LEU A 214 -5.34 4.35 -5.80
N ILE A 215 -4.76 3.46 -4.99
CA ILE A 215 -4.95 3.43 -3.52
C ILE A 215 -4.51 4.75 -2.90
N GLY A 216 -3.32 5.25 -3.21
CA GLY A 216 -2.82 6.53 -2.72
C GLY A 216 -3.76 7.69 -3.05
N SER A 217 -4.27 7.73 -4.29
CA SER A 217 -5.18 8.80 -4.75
C SER A 217 -6.57 8.72 -4.12
N VAL A 218 -7.11 7.51 -3.94
CA VAL A 218 -8.37 7.33 -3.20
C VAL A 218 -8.19 7.69 -1.73
N ALA A 219 -7.07 7.35 -1.11
CA ALA A 219 -6.77 7.72 0.28
C ALA A 219 -6.66 9.24 0.43
N GLN A 220 -5.95 9.91 -0.47
CA GLN A 220 -5.84 11.36 -0.53
C GLN A 220 -7.22 12.03 -0.56
N CYS A 221 -8.09 11.61 -1.49
CA CYS A 221 -9.41 12.21 -1.68
C CYS A 221 -10.38 11.84 -0.55
N THR A 222 -10.30 10.63 -0.02
CA THR A 222 -11.07 10.22 1.16
C THR A 222 -10.70 11.07 2.37
N TRP A 223 -9.40 11.29 2.61
CA TRP A 223 -8.95 12.15 3.69
C TRP A 223 -9.40 13.60 3.51
N LEU A 224 -9.33 14.15 2.28
CA LEU A 224 -9.86 15.48 1.99
C LEU A 224 -11.35 15.61 2.32
N ALA A 225 -12.15 14.59 1.98
CA ALA A 225 -13.57 14.57 2.33
C ALA A 225 -13.78 14.50 3.86
N GLN A 226 -12.98 13.73 4.57
CA GLN A 226 -13.01 13.66 6.04
C GLN A 226 -12.62 14.99 6.72
N GLN A 227 -11.76 15.78 6.09
CA GLN A 227 -11.43 17.14 6.54
C GLN A 227 -12.47 18.19 6.12
N GLY A 228 -13.55 17.79 5.44
CA GLY A 228 -14.56 18.72 4.90
C GLY A 228 -14.03 19.63 3.78
N ARG A 229 -12.91 19.25 3.14
CA ARG A 229 -12.27 20.06 2.09
C ARG A 229 -12.92 19.87 0.72
N ILE A 230 -13.54 18.72 0.52
CA ILE A 230 -14.40 18.35 -0.61
C ILE A 230 -15.62 17.62 -0.08
N GLU A 231 -16.70 17.56 -0.85
CA GLU A 231 -17.85 16.72 -0.51
C GLU A 231 -17.53 15.24 -0.75
N ARG A 232 -18.21 14.34 -0.02
CA ARG A 232 -18.07 12.89 -0.22
C ARG A 232 -18.42 12.47 -1.65
N SER A 233 -19.40 13.11 -2.27
CA SER A 233 -19.78 12.87 -3.67
C SER A 233 -18.69 13.25 -4.67
N ASP A 234 -17.74 14.12 -4.29
CA ASP A 234 -16.71 14.64 -5.17
C ASP A 234 -15.43 13.79 -5.16
N VAL A 235 -15.35 12.74 -4.32
CA VAL A 235 -14.17 11.88 -4.21
C VAL A 235 -13.76 11.30 -5.56
N GLY A 236 -14.72 10.81 -6.36
CA GLY A 236 -14.44 10.28 -7.69
C GLY A 236 -13.94 11.33 -8.68
N ALA A 237 -14.33 12.60 -8.54
CA ALA A 237 -13.79 13.71 -9.32
C ALA A 237 -12.38 14.08 -8.85
N CYS A 238 -12.16 14.15 -7.54
CA CYS A 238 -10.86 14.40 -6.92
C CYS A 238 -9.81 13.37 -7.36
N VAL A 239 -10.15 12.07 -7.44
CA VAL A 239 -9.22 11.02 -7.88
C VAL A 239 -8.73 11.28 -9.32
N GLN A 240 -9.55 11.87 -10.18
CA GLN A 240 -9.13 12.25 -11.53
C GLN A 240 -8.21 13.47 -11.54
N VAL A 241 -8.41 14.38 -10.58
CA VAL A 241 -7.58 15.57 -10.39
C VAL A 241 -6.18 15.22 -9.92
N PHE A 242 -5.97 14.13 -9.20
CA PHE A 242 -4.61 13.68 -8.83
C PHE A 242 -4.06 12.60 -9.77
N GLY A 243 -4.94 11.82 -10.41
CA GLY A 243 -4.56 10.79 -11.39
C GLY A 243 -4.21 9.47 -10.71
N THR A 244 -4.10 8.39 -11.50
CA THR A 244 -3.92 7.02 -10.98
C THR A 244 -2.82 6.24 -11.70
N ALA A 245 -2.05 6.93 -12.54
CA ALA A 245 -1.01 6.35 -13.38
C ALA A 245 0.37 6.40 -12.71
N ALA A 246 0.66 7.54 -12.07
CA ALA A 246 1.69 7.73 -11.06
C ALA A 246 1.32 8.97 -10.22
N PHE A 247 2.03 9.22 -9.11
CA PHE A 247 1.80 10.42 -8.32
C PHE A 247 2.53 11.63 -8.93
N ASN A 248 1.84 12.76 -9.11
CA ASN A 248 2.45 14.01 -9.55
C ASN A 248 2.48 15.02 -8.38
N TRP A 249 3.66 15.16 -7.77
CA TRP A 249 3.88 16.08 -6.66
C TRP A 249 3.57 17.55 -6.99
N ASP A 250 3.80 17.99 -8.22
CA ASP A 250 3.61 19.38 -8.63
C ASP A 250 2.15 19.83 -8.46
N ARG A 251 1.20 18.89 -8.59
CA ARG A 251 -0.23 19.19 -8.41
C ARG A 251 -0.58 19.62 -6.98
N CYS A 252 0.19 19.18 -5.99
CA CYS A 252 -0.08 19.47 -4.58
C CYS A 252 0.00 20.96 -4.24
N GLY A 253 0.90 21.70 -4.91
CA GLY A 253 1.05 23.13 -4.74
C GLY A 253 0.03 23.97 -5.52
N GLN A 254 -0.71 23.35 -6.44
CA GLN A 254 -1.60 24.04 -7.38
C GLN A 254 -3.03 24.22 -6.86
N PHE A 255 -3.33 23.95 -5.59
CA PHE A 255 -4.66 24.14 -4.98
C PHE A 255 -4.59 24.93 -3.65
N ALA A 256 -3.55 25.75 -3.50
CA ALA A 256 -3.31 26.53 -2.29
C ALA A 256 -4.42 27.55 -2.02
N GLY A 257 -4.58 27.96 -0.76
CA GLY A 257 -5.47 29.06 -0.40
C GLY A 257 -6.97 28.73 -0.50
N GLY A 258 -7.34 27.45 -0.47
CA GLY A 258 -8.74 27.01 -0.48
C GLY A 258 -9.36 26.88 -1.87
N GLU A 259 -8.58 27.01 -2.94
CA GLU A 259 -9.07 26.87 -4.31
C GLU A 259 -9.72 25.50 -4.60
N PRO A 260 -10.81 25.43 -5.37
CA PRO A 260 -11.51 24.16 -5.60
C PRO A 260 -10.60 23.04 -6.12
N VAL A 261 -10.71 21.84 -5.52
CA VAL A 261 -10.03 20.63 -5.99
C VAL A 261 -10.80 20.08 -7.20
N ALA A 262 -10.59 20.72 -8.35
CA ALA A 262 -11.29 20.41 -9.58
C ALA A 262 -10.36 20.52 -10.78
N MET A 263 -10.68 19.79 -11.85
CA MET A 263 -9.98 19.90 -13.12
C MET A 263 -10.14 21.31 -13.70
N ARG A 264 -9.04 21.94 -14.08
CA ARG A 264 -9.03 23.27 -14.70
C ARG A 264 -7.79 23.47 -15.60
N PRO A 265 -7.85 24.43 -16.55
CA PRO A 265 -6.69 24.78 -17.37
C PRO A 265 -5.49 25.21 -16.51
N GLY A 266 -4.28 24.85 -16.94
CA GLY A 266 -3.03 25.26 -16.27
C GLY A 266 -2.57 24.35 -15.13
N LEU A 267 -3.35 23.32 -14.75
CA LEU A 267 -2.82 22.26 -13.89
C LEU A 267 -1.69 21.51 -14.61
N ALA A 268 -0.65 21.13 -13.86
CA ALA A 268 0.34 20.19 -14.34
C ALA A 268 -0.39 18.93 -14.85
N PRO A 269 0.03 18.28 -15.94
CA PRO A 269 -0.64 17.07 -16.41
C PRO A 269 -0.59 15.98 -15.33
N PRO A 270 -1.52 15.01 -15.29
CA PRO A 270 -1.32 13.82 -14.49
C PRO A 270 0.00 13.18 -14.89
N ALA A 271 0.70 12.53 -13.95
CA ALA A 271 1.92 11.83 -14.30
C ALA A 271 1.66 10.81 -15.43
N ARG A 272 2.63 10.64 -16.32
CA ARG A 272 2.49 9.70 -17.43
C ARG A 272 2.33 8.28 -16.87
N PRO A 273 1.52 7.42 -17.51
CA PRO A 273 1.43 6.02 -17.11
C PRO A 273 2.79 5.35 -17.17
N LEU A 274 3.09 4.57 -16.12
CA LEU A 274 4.21 3.65 -16.06
C LEU A 274 3.92 2.34 -16.82
#